data_AF-A0A1G1PDE1-F1
#
_entry.id   AF-A0A1G1PDE1-F1
#
_cell.length_a   1.000
_cell.length_b   1.000
_cell.length_c   1.000
_cell.angle_alpha   90.00
_cell.angle_beta   90.00
_cell.angle_gamma   90.00
#
_symmetry.space_group_name_H-M   'P 1'
#
loop_
_entity.id
_entity.type
_entity.pdbx_description
1 polymer ?
#
loop_
_entity_poly.entity_id
_entity_poly.type
_entity_poly.pdbx_seq_one_letter_code
_entity_poly.pdbx_strand_id
1 'polypeptide(L)' 'MEYVPLEQLLEKAGDSVYKLVILASKRALEIAEGQPRLVDINAQIKPSTIALHEIIAGKVKYKKIKPEN' A
#
# COMPACT_ATOMS: atom_id res chain seq x y z
N MET A 1 2.47 13.94 9.46
CA MET A 1 2.39 12.90 8.41
C MET A 1 3.43 13.26 7.40
N GLU A 2 4.35 12.35 7.09
CA GLU A 2 5.25 12.53 5.96
C GLU A 2 4.41 12.62 4.68
N TYR A 3 4.75 13.55 3.80
CA TYR A 3 3.96 13.78 2.60
C TYR A 3 4.20 12.63 1.61
N VAL A 4 3.10 12.01 1.19
CA VAL A 4 3.08 10.96 0.18
C VAL A 4 2.36 11.51 -1.06
N PRO A 5 3.05 11.65 -2.21
CA PRO A 5 2.41 12.10 -3.44
C PRO A 5 1.34 11.11 -3.89
N LEU A 6 0.12 11.60 -4.14
CA LEU A 6 -1.01 10.76 -4.53
C LEU A 6 -0.77 10.09 -5.89
N GLU A 7 -0.13 10.81 -6.81
CA GLU A 7 0.16 10.36 -8.17
C GLU A 7 1.04 9.10 -8.16
N GLN A 8 2.05 9.06 -7.28
CA GLN A 8 2.93 7.89 -7.12
C GLN A 8 2.18 6.67 -6.56
N LEU A 9 1.22 6.89 -5.65
CA LEU A 9 0.38 5.82 -5.12
C LEU A 9 -0.57 5.26 -6.18
N LEU A 10 -1.18 6.14 -6.98
CA LEU A 10 -2.14 5.77 -8.01
C LEU A 10 -1.51 4.87 -9.08
N GLU A 11 -0.27 5.17 -9.49
CA GLU A 11 0.48 4.35 -10.45
C GLU A 11 0.58 2.88 -9.96
N LYS A 12 0.74 2.66 -8.65
CA LYS A 12 0.85 1.31 -8.05
C LYS A 12 -0.51 0.63 -7.83
N ALA A 13 -1.60 1.38 -7.92
CA ALA A 13 -2.98 0.90 -7.77
C ALA A 13 -3.74 0.80 -9.10
N GLY A 14 -3.06 0.99 -10.24
CA GLY A 14 -3.68 0.98 -11.56
C GLY A 14 -4.62 2.17 -11.77
N ASP A 15 -4.14 3.35 -11.36
CA ASP A 15 -4.74 4.68 -11.61
C ASP A 15 -6.16 4.86 -11.06
N SER A 16 -6.49 4.11 -10.01
CA SER A 16 -7.80 4.15 -9.38
C SER A 16 -7.70 4.39 -7.88
N VAL A 17 -8.26 5.51 -7.43
CA VAL A 17 -8.33 5.88 -6.00
C VAL A 17 -9.06 4.80 -5.20
N TYR A 18 -10.14 4.22 -5.74
CA TYR A 18 -10.87 3.15 -5.05
C TYR A 18 -10.02 1.89 -4.86
N LYS A 19 -9.25 1.49 -5.89
CA LYS A 19 -8.33 0.35 -5.77
C LYS A 19 -7.21 0.65 -4.78
N LEU A 20 -6.70 1.87 -4.77
CA LEU A 20 -5.69 2.33 -3.82
C LEU A 20 -6.20 2.22 -2.37
N VAL A 21 -7.41 2.74 -2.10
CA VAL A 21 -8.02 2.68 -0.76
C VAL A 21 -8.17 1.23 -0.30
N ILE A 22 -8.67 0.34 -1.17
CA ILE A 22 -8.82 -1.08 -0.83
C ILE A 22 -7.46 -1.74 -0.59
N LEU A 23 -6.47 -1.48 -1.44
CA LEU A 23 -5.12 -2.02 -1.33
C LEU A 23 -4.46 -1.61 -0.01
N ALA A 24 -4.49 -0.30 0.29
CA ALA A 24 -3.93 0.24 1.52
C ALA A 24 -4.65 -0.27 2.76
N SER A 25 -5.99 -0.38 2.73
CA SER A 25 -6.78 -0.89 3.86
C SER A 25 -6.48 -2.35 4.16
N LYS A 26 -6.41 -3.19 3.12
CA LYS A 26 -6.06 -4.61 3.27
C LYS A 26 -4.66 -4.77 3.85
N ARG A 27 -3.69 -4.02 3.33
CA ARG A 27 -2.32 -4.12 3.83
C ARG A 27 -2.18 -3.58 5.27
N ALA A 28 -2.91 -2.51 5.60
CA ALA A 28 -2.92 -1.99 6.96
C ALA A 28 -3.48 -3.02 7.97
N LEU A 29 -4.48 -3.81 7.57
CA LEU A 29 -5.02 -4.90 8.38
C LEU A 29 -3.97 -6.00 8.60
N GLU A 30 -3.29 -6.46 7.54
CA GLU A 30 -2.21 -7.44 7.64
C GLU A 30 -1.12 -7.00 8.63
N ILE A 31 -0.71 -5.72 8.58
CA ILE A 31 0.28 -5.15 9.49
C ILE A 31 -0.26 -5.11 10.93
N ALA A 32 -1.53 -4.74 11.11
CA ALA A 32 -2.18 -4.74 12.42
C ALA A 32 -2.30 -6.15 13.03
N GLU A 33 -2.42 -7.17 12.19
CA GLU A 33 -2.42 -8.60 12.57
C GLU A 33 -1.01 -9.16 12.83
N GLY A 34 0.04 -8.36 12.67
CA GLY A 34 1.42 -8.73 12.99
C GLY A 34 2.24 -9.26 11.82
N GLN A 35 1.76 -9.14 10.58
CA GLN A 35 2.59 -9.43 9.41
C GLN A 35 3.83 -8.50 9.39
N PRO A 36 4.98 -9.01 8.91
CA PRO A 36 6.20 -8.22 8.86
C PRO A 36 6.02 -7.03 7.91
N ARG A 37 6.61 -5.90 8.33
CA ARG A 37 6.69 -4.67 7.54
C ARG A 37 7.78 -4.84 6.47
N LEU A 38 7.52 -4.32 5.29
CA LEU A 38 8.39 -4.44 4.10
C LEU A 38 9.29 -3.22 3.89
N VAL A 39 9.15 -2.21 4.75
CA VAL A 39 9.93 -0.97 4.78
C VAL A 39 10.44 -0.74 6.20
N ASP A 40 11.66 -0.20 6.29
CA ASP A 40 12.26 0.16 7.57
C ASP A 40 11.76 1.54 8.00
N ILE A 41 10.70 1.54 8.81
CA ILE A 41 10.13 2.77 9.40
C ILE A 41 9.89 2.56 10.90
N ASN A 42 9.79 3.66 11.64
CA ASN A 42 9.55 3.63 13.08
C ASN A 42 8.31 2.78 13.45
N ALA A 43 8.44 1.91 14.47
CA ALA A 43 7.39 1.03 14.97
C ALA A 43 6.17 1.76 15.56
N GLN A 44 6.31 3.02 15.96
CA GLN A 44 5.22 3.83 16.52
C GLN A 44 4.26 4.39 15.45
N ILE A 45 4.50 4.13 14.17
CA ILE A 45 3.70 4.64 13.06
C ILE A 45 2.46 3.76 12.86
N LYS A 46 1.32 4.39 12.58
CA LYS A 46 0.05 3.70 12.33
C LYS A 46 0.17 2.70 11.16
N PRO A 47 -0.49 1.53 11.21
CA PRO A 47 -0.46 0.54 10.13
C PRO A 47 -0.83 1.11 8.75
N SER A 48 -1.79 2.04 8.70
CA SER A 48 -2.18 2.71 7.45
C SER A 48 -1.06 3.53 6.82
N THR A 49 -0.26 4.23 7.63
CA THR A 49 0.89 4.98 7.13
C THR A 49 1.97 4.01 6.62
N ILE A 50 2.26 2.93 7.36
CA ILE A 50 3.22 1.91 6.90
C ILE A 50 2.78 1.33 5.54
N ALA A 51 1.50 0.97 5.40
CA ALA A 51 0.95 0.45 4.14
C ALA A 51 1.16 1.42 2.96
N LEU A 52 0.96 2.72 3.15
CA LEU A 52 1.20 3.72 2.11
C LEU A 52 2.68 3.80 1.71
N HIS A 53 3.61 3.74 2.66
CA HIS A 53 5.05 3.71 2.36
C HIS A 53 5.45 2.44 1.61
N GLU A 54 4.90 1.28 1.97
CA GLU A 54 5.15 0.03 1.25
C GLU A 54 4.61 0.06 -0.19
N ILE A 55 3.47 0.74 -0.40
CA ILE A 55 2.89 0.93 -1.74
C ILE A 55 3.79 1.84 -2.58
N ILE A 56 4.23 3.00 -2.07
CA ILE A 56 5.16 3.90 -2.79
C ILE A 56 6.46 3.16 -3.13
N ALA A 57 7.00 2.40 -2.17
CA ALA A 57 8.23 1.62 -2.36
C ALA A 57 8.07 0.45 -3.36
N GLY A 58 6.86 0.24 -3.89
CA GLY A 58 6.55 -0.81 -4.86
C GLY A 58 6.58 -2.22 -4.27
N LYS A 59 6.64 -2.34 -2.94
CA LYS A 59 6.62 -3.63 -2.23
C LYS A 59 5.23 -4.25 -2.22
N VAL A 60 4.21 -3.39 -2.19
CA VAL A 60 2.79 -3.75 -2.30
C VAL A 60 2.20 -3.06 -3.53
N LYS A 61 1.58 -3.83 -4.42
CA LYS A 61 1.00 -3.29 -5.66
C LYS A 61 -0.25 -4.05 -6.08
N TYR A 62 -1.12 -3.35 -6.81
CA TYR A 62 -2.28 -3.98 -7.43
C TYR A 62 -1.83 -4.90 -8.58
N LYS A 63 -2.26 -6.17 -8.54
CA LYS A 63 -2.05 -7.12 -9.64
C LYS A 63 -3.24 -7.08 -10.58
N LYS A 64 -3.04 -6.64 -11.82
CA LYS A 64 -4.02 -6.83 -12.91
C LYS A 64 -4.09 -8.32 -13.24
N ILE A 65 -5.25 -8.94 -13.05
CA ILE A 65 -5.52 -10.29 -13.54
C ILE A 65 -5.76 -10.13 -15.04
N LYS A 66 -4.88 -10.66 -15.89
CA LYS A 66 -5.18 -10.77 -17.32
C LYS A 66 -6.21 -11.89 -17.47
N PRO A 67 -7.28 -11.70 -18.26
CA PRO A 67 -8.12 -12.84 -18.63
C PRO A 67 -7.26 -13.85 -19.40
N GLU A 68 -7.35 -15.10 -18.97
CA GLU A 68 -6.73 -16.24 -19.61
C GLU A 68 -7.53 -16.48 -20.91
N ASN A 69 -6.89 -16.28 -22.07
CA ASN A 69 -7.47 -16.57 -23.38
C ASN A 69 -7.35 -18.05 -23.69
#